data_AF-A0A455U9H9-F1
#
_entry.id   AF-A0A455U9H9-F1
#
_cell.length_a   1.000
_cell.length_b   1.000
_cell.length_c   1.000
_cell.angle_alpha   90.00
_cell.angle_beta   90.00
_cell.angle_gamma   90.00
#
_symmetry.space_group_name_H-M   'P 1'
#
loop_
_entity.id
_entity.type
_entity.pdbx_description
1 polymer ?
#
loop_
_entity_poly.entity_id
_entity_poly.type
_entity_poly.pdbx_seq_one_letter_code
_entity_poly.pdbx_strand_id
1 'polypeptide(L)'
;MVKQAQHCDEATLPSPWPDPMHPSFKSRFKALKKAVTAKASDLGVAPEMLMRRRDIETLVMQDLAGEPFSWPTGWRGECLNDALAQALEERSL
;
A
#
# COMPACT_ATOMS: atom_id res chain seq x y z
N MET A 1 -26.99 9.09 18.13
CA MET A 1 -25.80 8.63 17.37
C MET A 1 -24.60 8.33 18.28
N VAL A 2 -24.12 9.23 19.16
CA VAL A 2 -23.03 8.86 20.11
C VAL A 2 -23.47 7.84 21.18
N LYS A 3 -24.65 8.01 21.78
CA LYS A 3 -25.18 7.05 22.79
C LYS A 3 -25.35 5.63 22.26
N GLN A 4 -25.61 5.44 20.97
CA GLN A 4 -25.77 4.10 20.40
C GLN A 4 -24.42 3.38 20.28
N ALA A 5 -23.38 4.07 19.80
CA ALA A 5 -22.03 3.51 19.71
C ALA A 5 -21.45 3.10 21.07
N GLN A 6 -21.76 3.83 22.15
CA GLN A 6 -21.30 3.52 23.51
C GLN A 6 -21.89 2.23 24.10
N HIS A 7 -23.04 1.77 23.60
CA HIS A 7 -23.72 0.56 24.07
C HIS A 7 -23.60 -0.60 23.07
N CYS A 8 -22.86 -0.41 21.97
CA CYS A 8 -22.54 -1.51 21.07
C CYS A 8 -21.62 -2.49 21.78
N ASP A 9 -21.90 -3.78 21.60
CA ASP A 9 -20.98 -4.84 22.01
C ASP A 9 -19.66 -4.68 21.22
N GLU A 10 -18.53 -4.86 21.89
CA GLU A 10 -17.20 -4.75 21.29
C GLU A 10 -17.06 -5.71 20.10
N ALA A 11 -17.73 -6.88 20.15
CA ALA A 11 -17.78 -7.84 19.04
C ALA A 11 -18.49 -7.32 17.78
N THR A 12 -19.28 -6.24 17.89
CA THR A 12 -20.00 -5.61 16.77
C THR A 12 -19.29 -4.38 16.22
N LEU A 13 -18.18 -3.97 16.85
CA LEU A 13 -17.38 -2.86 16.36
C LEU A 13 -16.63 -3.27 15.08
N PRO A 14 -16.43 -2.34 14.13
CA PRO A 14 -15.59 -2.62 12.98
C PRO A 14 -14.16 -2.85 13.43
N SER A 15 -13.43 -3.66 12.66
CA SER A 15 -11.99 -3.83 12.86
C SER A 15 -11.29 -2.46 12.77
N PRO A 16 -10.37 -2.15 13.69
CA PRO A 16 -9.61 -0.91 13.62
C PRO A 16 -8.77 -0.89 12.34
N TRP A 17 -8.72 0.29 11.71
CA TRP A 17 -7.84 0.48 10.58
C TRP A 17 -6.37 0.35 11.02
N PRO A 18 -5.46 -0.16 10.16
CA PRO A 18 -4.05 -0.30 10.53
C PRO A 18 -3.43 1.04 10.98
N ASP A 19 -2.53 0.98 11.97
CA ASP A 19 -1.80 2.15 12.44
C ASP A 19 -0.65 2.50 11.47
N PRO A 20 -0.70 3.67 10.78
CA PRO A 20 0.36 4.10 9.87
C PRO A 20 1.70 4.38 10.58
N MET A 21 1.72 4.49 11.91
CA MET A 21 2.93 4.64 12.71
C MET A 21 3.61 3.29 13.00
N HIS A 22 2.95 2.17 12.71
CA HIS A 22 3.51 0.84 12.97
C HIS A 22 4.74 0.57 12.06
N PRO A 23 5.80 -0.09 12.56
CA PRO A 23 7.01 -0.38 11.77
C PRO A 23 6.76 -1.13 10.46
N SER A 24 5.68 -1.92 10.40
CA SER A 24 5.25 -2.64 9.19
C SER A 24 4.96 -1.70 8.02
N PHE A 25 4.42 -0.50 8.27
CA PHE A 25 4.16 0.51 7.26
C PHE A 25 5.46 1.00 6.62
N LYS A 26 6.41 1.46 7.44
CA LYS A 26 7.68 2.03 6.95
C LYS A 26 8.50 0.99 6.16
N SER A 27 8.43 -0.25 6.60
CA SER A 27 9.06 -1.41 5.98
C SER A 27 8.56 -1.66 4.55
N ARG A 28 7.22 -1.73 4.37
CA ARG A 28 6.55 -1.91 3.07
C ARG A 28 6.68 -0.70 2.16
N PHE A 29 6.50 0.50 2.71
CA PHE A 29 6.64 1.76 1.97
C PHE A 29 8.03 1.88 1.33
N LYS A 30 9.09 1.51 2.07
CA LYS A 30 10.45 1.49 1.54
C LYS A 30 10.64 0.47 0.40
N ALA A 31 10.05 -0.72 0.52
CA ALA A 31 10.14 -1.77 -0.49
C ALA A 31 9.49 -1.33 -1.81
N LEU A 32 8.24 -0.86 -1.75
CA LEU A 32 7.53 -0.34 -2.90
C LEU A 32 8.24 0.88 -3.53
N LYS A 33 8.68 1.84 -2.70
CA LYS A 33 9.42 3.00 -3.20
C LYS A 33 10.70 2.59 -3.95
N LYS A 34 11.41 1.56 -3.48
CA LYS A 34 12.61 1.03 -4.15
C LYS A 34 12.25 0.43 -5.51
N ALA A 35 11.20 -0.38 -5.59
CA ALA A 35 10.72 -0.95 -6.86
C ALA A 35 10.34 0.13 -7.88
N VAL A 36 9.56 1.15 -7.46
CA VAL A 36 9.20 2.29 -8.31
C VAL A 36 10.43 3.05 -8.81
N THR A 37 11.39 3.32 -7.91
CA THR A 37 12.61 4.07 -8.26
C THR A 37 13.48 3.31 -9.26
N ALA A 38 13.65 2.00 -9.06
CA ALA A 38 14.39 1.14 -9.98
C ALA A 38 13.74 1.14 -11.37
N LYS A 39 12.42 0.91 -11.43
CA LYS A 39 11.70 0.88 -12.71
C LYS A 39 11.69 2.22 -13.43
N ALA A 40 11.60 3.32 -12.69
CA ALA A 40 11.69 4.67 -13.24
C ALA A 40 13.07 4.94 -13.86
N SER A 41 14.13 4.49 -13.19
CA SER A 41 15.51 4.57 -13.70
C SER A 41 15.67 3.79 -14.99
N ASP A 42 15.15 2.56 -15.06
CA ASP A 42 15.24 1.71 -16.26
C ASP A 42 14.51 2.33 -17.47
N LEU A 43 13.40 3.03 -17.21
CA LEU A 43 12.58 3.69 -18.24
C LEU A 43 13.05 5.11 -18.58
N GLY A 44 14.03 5.66 -17.85
CA GLY A 44 14.52 7.03 -18.03
C GLY A 44 13.47 8.10 -17.71
N VAL A 45 12.54 7.83 -16.78
CA VAL A 45 11.49 8.76 -16.36
C VAL A 45 11.60 9.11 -14.87
N ALA A 46 10.92 10.18 -14.45
CA ALA A 46 10.83 10.53 -13.04
C ALA A 46 9.95 9.50 -12.27
N PRO A 47 10.34 9.07 -11.04
CA PRO A 47 9.56 8.09 -10.27
C PRO A 47 8.10 8.48 -10.05
N GLU A 48 7.82 9.76 -9.79
CA GLU A 48 6.47 10.30 -9.60
C GLU A 48 5.60 10.24 -10.85
N MET A 49 6.19 10.07 -12.03
CA MET A 49 5.47 9.83 -13.28
C MET A 49 4.91 8.41 -13.35
N LEU A 50 5.64 7.44 -12.77
CA LEU A 50 5.18 6.06 -12.61
C LEU A 50 4.20 5.94 -11.45
N MET A 51 4.52 6.47 -10.29
CA MET A 51 3.67 6.34 -9.11
C MET A 51 3.94 7.46 -8.09
N ARG A 52 2.89 8.13 -7.61
CA ARG A 52 3.06 9.18 -6.59
C ARG A 52 3.18 8.56 -5.21
N ARG A 53 3.79 9.32 -4.29
CA ARG A 53 3.90 8.92 -2.88
C ARG A 53 2.58 8.44 -2.28
N ARG A 54 1.50 9.21 -2.46
CA ARG A 54 0.18 8.87 -1.90
C ARG A 54 -0.35 7.52 -2.42
N ASP A 55 -0.04 7.19 -3.67
CA ASP A 55 -0.53 5.95 -4.29
C ASP A 55 0.25 4.76 -3.70
N ILE A 56 1.55 4.95 -3.41
CA ILE A 56 2.35 3.98 -2.65
C ILE A 56 1.78 3.80 -1.24
N GLU A 57 1.43 4.88 -0.54
CA GLU A 57 0.81 4.81 0.79
C GLU A 57 -0.50 4.02 0.76
N THR A 58 -1.35 4.25 -0.25
CA THR A 58 -2.59 3.49 -0.44
C THR A 58 -2.33 2.00 -0.55
N LEU A 59 -1.37 1.57 -1.38
CA LEU A 59 -1.04 0.14 -1.50
C LEU A 59 -0.52 -0.45 -0.19
N VAL A 60 0.30 0.29 0.57
CA VAL A 60 0.79 -0.18 1.88
C VAL A 60 -0.37 -0.35 2.86
N MET A 61 -1.31 0.59 2.90
CA MET A 61 -2.47 0.50 3.79
C MET A 61 -3.40 -0.65 3.39
N GLN A 62 -3.58 -0.89 2.08
CA GLN A 62 -4.35 -2.03 1.58
C GLN A 62 -3.71 -3.36 1.98
N ASP A 63 -2.38 -3.49 1.82
CA ASP A 63 -1.65 -4.70 2.25
C ASP A 63 -1.82 -4.94 3.76
N LEU A 64 -1.68 -3.89 4.58
CA LEU A 64 -1.83 -3.99 6.04
C LEU A 64 -3.26 -4.29 6.48
N ALA A 65 -4.25 -3.84 5.72
CA ALA A 65 -5.67 -4.08 5.99
C ALA A 65 -6.16 -5.43 5.42
N GLY A 66 -5.35 -6.13 4.63
CA GLY A 66 -5.79 -7.32 3.88
C GLY A 66 -6.81 -7.01 2.79
N GLU A 67 -6.84 -5.76 2.32
CA GLU A 67 -7.75 -5.28 1.28
C GLU A 67 -7.17 -5.51 -0.12
N PRO A 68 -8.00 -5.66 -1.16
CA PRO A 68 -7.51 -5.79 -2.52
C PRO A 68 -6.78 -4.53 -2.98
N PHE A 69 -5.69 -4.74 -3.70
CA PHE A 69 -4.85 -3.67 -4.20
C PHE A 69 -5.52 -2.86 -5.32
N SER A 70 -5.46 -1.54 -5.20
CA SER A 70 -5.75 -0.61 -6.29
C SER A 70 -4.55 -0.47 -7.22
N TRP A 71 -4.25 -1.55 -7.95
CA TRP A 71 -3.11 -1.60 -8.85
C TRP A 71 -3.18 -0.52 -9.95
N PRO A 72 -2.03 0.07 -10.34
CA PRO A 72 -1.93 0.85 -11.57
C PRO A 72 -2.46 0.08 -12.78
N THR A 73 -3.12 0.79 -13.70
CA THR A 73 -3.69 0.25 -14.93
C THR A 73 -3.01 0.82 -16.18
N GLY A 74 -3.27 0.19 -17.33
CA GLY A 74 -2.63 0.52 -18.61
C GLY A 74 -1.12 0.33 -18.57
N TRP A 75 -0.39 1.15 -19.33
CA TRP A 75 1.07 1.03 -19.48
C TRP A 75 1.84 1.03 -18.14
N ARG A 76 1.36 1.77 -17.13
CA ARG A 76 1.98 1.77 -15.79
C ARG A 76 1.84 0.41 -15.14
N GLY A 77 0.65 -0.19 -15.21
CA GLY A 77 0.39 -1.51 -14.66
C GLY A 77 1.26 -2.57 -15.33
N GLU A 78 1.31 -2.54 -16.67
CA GLU A 78 2.11 -3.46 -17.49
C GLU A 78 3.60 -3.45 -17.13
N CYS A 79 4.16 -2.28 -16.79
CA CYS A 79 5.58 -2.19 -16.44
C CYS A 79 5.84 -2.35 -14.94
N LEU A 80 4.91 -2.01 -14.06
CA LEU A 80 5.21 -1.80 -12.64
C LEU A 80 4.62 -2.86 -11.71
N ASN A 81 3.47 -3.46 -12.04
CA ASN A 81 2.70 -4.27 -11.09
C ASN A 81 3.47 -5.49 -10.59
N ASP A 82 4.15 -6.22 -11.47
CA ASP A 82 4.94 -7.40 -11.09
C ASP A 82 6.04 -7.04 -10.07
N ALA A 83 6.73 -5.92 -10.29
CA ALA A 83 7.78 -5.44 -9.39
C ALA A 83 7.23 -4.99 -8.03
N LEU A 84 6.01 -4.43 -7.99
CA LEU A 84 5.35 -4.06 -6.73
C LEU A 84 4.90 -5.30 -5.96
N ALA A 85 4.29 -6.27 -6.64
CA ALA A 85 3.85 -7.53 -6.03
C ALA A 85 5.03 -8.29 -5.42
N GLN A 86 6.11 -8.46 -6.19
CA GLN A 86 7.34 -9.09 -5.69
C GLN A 86 7.90 -8.36 -4.46
N ALA A 87 7.93 -7.03 -4.46
CA ALA A 87 8.45 -6.25 -3.33
C ALA A 87 7.61 -6.40 -2.04
N LEU A 88 6.32 -6.73 -2.15
CA LEU A 88 5.44 -7.01 -1.00
C LEU A 88 5.59 -8.45 -0.51
N GLU A 89 5.72 -9.41 -1.43
CA GLU A 89 5.93 -10.83 -1.10
C GLU A 89 7.26 -11.04 -0.35
N GLU A 90 8.36 -10.45 -0.83
CA GLU A 90 9.69 -10.54 -0.20
C GLU A 90 9.75 -9.94 1.22
N ARG A 91 8.74 -9.13 1.60
CA ARG A 91 8.60 -8.54 2.94
C ARG A 91 7.72 -9.35 3.89
N SER A 92 6.98 -10.31 3.36
CA SER A 92 6.09 -11.18 4.13
C SER A 92 6.79 -12.45 4.63
N LEU A 93 8.03 -12.69 4.18
CA LEU A 93 8.98 -13.68 4.67
C LEU A 93 9.83 -13.13 5.82
#